data_AF-A0A976E570-F1
#
_entry.id   AF-A0A976E570-F1
#
_cell.length_a   1.000
_cell.length_b   1.000
_cell.length_c   1.000
_cell.angle_alpha   90.00
_cell.angle_beta   90.00
_cell.angle_gamma   90.00
#
_symmetry.space_group_name_H-M   'P 1'
#
loop_
_entity.id
_entity.type
_entity.pdbx_description
1 polymer ?
#
loop_
_entity_poly.entity_id
_entity_poly.type
_entity_poly.pdbx_seq_one_letter_code
_entity_poly.pdbx_strand_id
1 'polypeptide(L)'
;MTEGYQQIPALLVPQVARAQEHLERRGATLPVAALRVLAREVILRVSRSESPVTLPQDLPGNAAIEHLCDALLSRDDTAAADLVQSARLDGMSADTIYHAYLAEAARRLGTRWERDEATAAEVILGAGRIYAILRDLRAVFLAERLTAPPGAEAVFAGVPGEVHGIGATIAADTMRRKGWDISLRLGLGHDALVDEIAR
;
A
#
# COMPACT_ATOMS: atom_id res chain seq x y z
N MET A 1 -24.98 -37.30 16.11
CA MET A 1 -26.22 -36.65 15.63
C MET A 1 -25.88 -35.19 15.46
N THR A 2 -25.94 -34.73 14.23
CA THR A 2 -25.32 -33.52 13.71
C THR A 2 -26.46 -32.62 13.27
N GLU A 3 -26.70 -31.52 13.98
CA GLU A 3 -27.57 -30.41 13.57
C GLU A 3 -26.73 -29.16 13.88
N GLY A 4 -26.45 -28.21 13.00
CA GLY A 4 -27.07 -27.81 11.74
C GLY A 4 -26.80 -26.30 11.69
N TYR A 5 -25.58 -25.91 11.29
CA TYR A 5 -25.19 -24.50 11.27
C TYR A 5 -26.01 -23.79 10.18
N GLN A 6 -26.92 -22.90 10.58
CA GLN A 6 -27.66 -22.04 9.64
C GLN A 6 -26.65 -21.20 8.85
N GLN A 7 -26.69 -21.35 7.53
CA GLN A 7 -25.97 -20.48 6.60
C GLN A 7 -26.51 -19.05 6.73
N ILE A 8 -25.64 -18.12 7.11
CA ILE A 8 -25.95 -16.68 7.12
C ILE A 8 -25.77 -16.14 5.69
N PRO A 9 -26.75 -15.46 5.10
CA PRO A 9 -26.62 -14.92 3.75
C PRO A 9 -25.59 -13.79 3.69
N ALA A 10 -24.68 -13.85 2.71
CA ALA A 10 -23.73 -12.79 2.39
C ALA A 10 -24.48 -11.51 1.97
N LEU A 11 -24.61 -10.55 2.89
CA LEU A 11 -25.06 -9.20 2.56
C LEU A 11 -23.88 -8.40 2.01
N LEU A 12 -23.44 -8.74 0.80
CA LEU A 12 -22.76 -7.76 -0.05
C LEU A 12 -23.74 -6.60 -0.27
N VAL A 13 -23.30 -5.36 -0.01
CA VAL A 13 -24.08 -4.17 -0.34
C VAL A 13 -24.51 -4.29 -1.81
N PRO A 14 -25.83 -4.29 -2.13
CA PRO A 14 -26.34 -4.68 -3.45
C PRO A 14 -25.74 -3.89 -4.63
N GLN A 15 -25.19 -2.71 -4.36
CA GLN A 15 -24.53 -1.86 -5.34
C GLN A 15 -23.13 -2.36 -5.73
N VAL A 16 -22.38 -2.95 -4.79
CA VAL A 16 -21.03 -3.47 -5.03
C VAL A 16 -21.10 -4.79 -5.81
N ALA A 17 -22.03 -5.68 -5.42
CA ALA A 17 -22.25 -6.94 -6.14
C ALA A 17 -22.70 -6.71 -7.60
N ARG A 18 -23.58 -5.72 -7.84
CA ARG A 18 -23.98 -5.33 -9.20
C ARG A 18 -22.83 -4.71 -10.00
N ALA A 19 -21.95 -3.94 -9.35
CA ALA A 19 -20.79 -3.35 -10.00
C ALA A 19 -19.76 -4.44 -10.38
N GLN A 20 -19.50 -5.41 -9.51
CA GLN A 20 -18.63 -6.56 -9.77
C GLN A 20 -19.14 -7.40 -10.95
N GLU A 21 -20.40 -7.83 -10.92
CA GLU A 21 -20.99 -8.67 -11.97
C GLU A 21 -21.07 -7.94 -13.34
N HIS A 22 -21.18 -6.61 -13.33
CA HIS A 22 -21.15 -5.78 -14.54
C HIS A 22 -19.72 -5.57 -15.08
N LEU A 23 -18.74 -5.43 -14.18
CA LEU A 23 -17.32 -5.31 -14.53
C LEU A 23 -16.76 -6.63 -15.05
N GLU A 24 -17.14 -7.77 -14.47
CA GLU A 24 -16.72 -9.10 -14.91
C GLU A 24 -17.24 -9.43 -16.32
N ARG A 25 -18.55 -9.21 -16.56
CA ARG A 25 -19.17 -9.43 -17.88
C ARG A 25 -18.58 -8.54 -18.97
N ARG A 26 -18.26 -7.28 -18.66
CA ARG A 26 -17.68 -6.35 -19.64
C ARG A 26 -16.17 -6.49 -19.78
N GLY A 27 -15.45 -6.79 -18.70
CA GLY A 27 -14.00 -6.98 -18.70
C GLY A 27 -13.53 -8.05 -19.68
N ALA A 28 -14.31 -9.14 -19.83
CA ALA A 28 -14.01 -10.22 -20.76
C ALA A 28 -14.13 -9.86 -22.26
N THR A 29 -14.79 -8.74 -22.60
CA THR A 29 -15.05 -8.34 -23.99
C THR A 29 -14.44 -6.98 -24.37
N LEU A 30 -13.82 -6.28 -23.41
CA LEU A 30 -13.26 -4.95 -23.63
C LEU A 30 -11.88 -5.03 -24.30
N PRO A 31 -11.63 -4.25 -25.37
CA PRO A 31 -10.29 -4.05 -25.89
C PRO A 31 -9.35 -3.49 -24.80
N VAL A 32 -8.07 -3.88 -24.83
CA VAL A 32 -7.05 -3.47 -23.83
C VAL A 32 -7.00 -1.94 -23.62
N ALA A 33 -7.20 -1.17 -24.68
CA ALA A 33 -7.26 0.30 -24.60
C ALA A 33 -8.44 0.80 -23.74
N ALA A 34 -9.62 0.18 -23.85
CA ALA A 34 -10.80 0.55 -23.07
C ALA A 34 -10.64 0.14 -21.60
N LEU A 35 -10.00 -1.00 -21.34
CA LEU A 35 -9.69 -1.43 -19.97
C LEU A 35 -8.72 -0.45 -19.28
N ARG A 36 -7.72 0.06 -20.00
CA ARG A 36 -6.80 1.10 -19.48
C ARG A 36 -7.53 2.40 -19.14
N VAL A 37 -8.45 2.85 -19.99
CA VAL A 37 -9.26 4.06 -19.72
C VAL A 37 -10.15 3.86 -18.50
N LEU A 38 -10.79 2.70 -18.38
CA LEU A 38 -11.62 2.36 -17.23
C LEU A 38 -10.79 2.29 -15.94
N ALA A 39 -9.65 1.59 -15.96
CA ALA A 39 -8.74 1.51 -14.81
C ALA A 39 -8.28 2.91 -14.36
N ARG A 40 -7.90 3.77 -15.31
CA ARG A 40 -7.53 5.16 -15.04
C ARG A 40 -8.67 5.95 -14.40
N GLU A 41 -9.89 5.83 -14.92
CA GLU A 41 -11.05 6.54 -14.37
C GLU A 41 -11.42 6.03 -12.96
N VAL A 42 -11.34 4.72 -12.72
CA VAL A 42 -11.54 4.14 -11.38
C VAL A 42 -10.51 4.67 -10.39
N ILE A 43 -9.22 4.68 -10.77
CA ILE A 43 -8.14 5.24 -9.94
C ILE A 43 -8.44 6.72 -9.61
N LEU A 44 -8.81 7.52 -10.61
CA LEU A 44 -9.11 8.94 -10.43
C LEU A 44 -10.35 9.19 -9.55
N ARG A 45 -11.35 8.31 -9.58
CA ARG A 45 -12.53 8.44 -8.72
C ARG A 45 -12.24 8.02 -7.29
N VAL A 46 -11.49 6.93 -7.10
CA VAL A 46 -11.03 6.48 -5.79
C VAL A 46 -10.16 7.55 -5.14
N SER A 47 -9.21 8.15 -5.88
CA SER A 47 -8.37 9.22 -5.37
C SER A 47 -9.14 10.50 -4.99
N ARG A 48 -10.32 10.72 -5.58
CA ARG A 48 -11.19 11.87 -5.29
C ARG A 48 -12.22 11.59 -4.20
N SER A 49 -12.37 10.34 -3.78
CA SER A 49 -13.35 9.93 -2.78
C SER A 49 -12.93 10.27 -1.34
N GLU A 50 -11.79 10.93 -1.15
CA GLU A 50 -11.34 11.34 0.18
C GLU A 50 -12.19 12.50 0.71
N SER A 51 -12.71 12.32 1.92
CA SER A 51 -13.20 13.44 2.74
C SER A 51 -12.07 14.44 2.97
N PRO A 52 -12.35 15.73 3.19
CA PRO A 52 -11.31 16.75 3.37
C PRO A 52 -10.32 16.31 4.44
N VAL A 53 -9.10 16.00 4.00
CA VAL A 53 -7.99 15.63 4.86
C VAL A 53 -7.55 16.90 5.59
N THR A 54 -7.79 16.94 6.91
CA THR A 54 -7.08 17.90 7.76
C THR A 54 -5.60 17.59 7.63
N LEU A 55 -4.82 18.53 7.08
CA LEU A 55 -3.37 18.34 6.95
C LEU A 55 -2.78 18.11 8.35
N PRO A 56 -2.10 16.97 8.59
CA PRO A 56 -1.44 16.72 9.86
C PRO A 56 -0.43 17.84 10.16
N GLN A 57 -0.40 18.32 11.42
CA GLN A 57 0.53 19.38 11.82
C GLN A 57 2.00 18.90 11.89
N ASP A 58 2.24 17.59 11.79
CA ASP A 58 3.54 16.93 11.89
C ASP A 58 4.16 16.57 10.52
N LEU A 59 3.63 17.12 9.41
CA LEU A 59 4.11 16.82 8.06
C LEU A 59 5.61 17.18 7.87
N PRO A 60 6.43 16.28 7.31
CA PRO A 60 7.83 16.57 7.05
C PRO A 60 7.99 17.62 5.94
N GLY A 61 8.86 18.59 6.18
CA GLY A 61 9.27 19.54 5.14
C GLY A 61 10.15 18.87 4.06
N ASN A 62 10.27 19.52 2.90
CA ASN A 62 11.08 19.01 1.79
C ASN A 62 12.52 18.67 2.16
N ALA A 63 13.15 19.49 3.02
CA ALA A 63 14.52 19.25 3.47
C ALA A 63 14.66 17.98 4.30
N ALA A 64 13.67 17.66 5.15
CA ALA A 64 13.69 16.41 5.92
C ALA A 64 13.60 15.20 4.99
N ILE A 65 12.73 15.26 3.98
CA ILE A 65 12.58 14.19 2.99
C ILE A 65 13.87 14.01 2.17
N GLU A 66 14.51 15.09 1.73
CA GLU A 66 15.81 14.99 1.03
C GLU A 66 16.88 14.35 1.93
N HIS A 67 16.94 14.74 3.20
CA HIS A 67 17.85 14.14 4.18
C HIS A 67 17.60 12.63 4.32
N LEU A 68 16.33 12.21 4.42
CA LEU A 68 15.99 10.79 4.43
C LEU A 68 16.42 10.08 3.14
N CYS A 69 16.22 10.70 1.97
CA CYS A 69 16.67 10.14 0.70
C CYS A 69 18.19 9.94 0.67
N ASP A 70 18.95 10.92 1.15
CA ASP A 70 20.41 10.83 1.23
C ASP A 70 20.85 9.71 2.17
N ALA A 71 20.22 9.60 3.34
CA ALA A 71 20.48 8.53 4.30
C ALA A 71 20.15 7.14 3.72
N LEU A 72 19.04 7.02 2.99
CA LEU A 72 18.62 5.79 2.31
C LEU A 72 19.58 5.34 1.21
N LEU A 73 20.36 6.25 0.62
CA LEU A 73 21.38 5.94 -0.38
C LEU A 73 22.81 5.92 0.18
N SER A 74 22.98 6.28 1.45
CA SER A 74 24.29 6.35 2.08
C SER A 74 24.92 4.97 2.28
N ARG A 75 26.22 4.93 2.58
CA ARG A 75 26.93 3.68 2.93
C ARG A 75 26.65 3.21 4.35
N ASP A 76 26.05 4.07 5.17
CA ASP A 76 25.63 3.72 6.53
C ASP A 76 24.25 3.07 6.47
N ASP A 77 24.20 1.78 6.79
CA ASP A 77 22.97 0.99 6.75
C ASP A 77 21.95 1.39 7.83
N THR A 78 22.37 2.10 8.89
CA THR A 78 21.46 2.49 10.00
C THR A 78 20.96 3.93 9.88
N ALA A 79 21.67 4.81 9.17
CA ALA A 79 21.37 6.24 9.10
C ALA A 79 19.89 6.57 8.82
N ALA A 80 19.26 5.87 7.87
CA ALA A 80 17.84 6.10 7.55
C ALA A 80 16.90 5.64 8.68
N ALA A 81 17.21 4.52 9.34
CA ALA A 81 16.43 4.04 10.48
C ALA A 81 16.56 4.98 11.67
N ASP A 82 17.77 5.47 11.93
CA ASP A 82 18.05 6.43 13.00
C ASP A 82 17.29 7.75 12.79
N LEU A 83 17.27 8.29 11.57
CA LEU A 83 16.46 9.47 11.24
C LEU A 83 14.97 9.27 11.46
N VAL A 84 14.44 8.10 11.11
CA VAL A 84 13.02 7.79 11.32
C VAL A 84 12.71 7.63 12.81
N GLN A 85 13.61 7.04 13.58
CA GLN A 85 13.47 6.96 15.05
C GLN A 85 13.53 8.34 15.70
N SER A 86 14.47 9.20 15.30
CA SER A 86 14.53 10.60 15.77
C SER A 86 13.25 11.35 15.43
N ALA A 87 12.76 11.27 14.19
CA ALA A 87 11.51 11.91 13.80
C ALA A 87 10.31 11.42 14.65
N ARG A 88 10.26 10.14 14.99
CA ARG A 88 9.25 9.57 15.89
C ARG A 88 9.36 10.17 17.30
N LEU A 89 10.57 10.24 17.85
CA LEU A 89 10.83 10.82 19.18
C LEU A 89 10.51 12.31 19.23
N ASP A 90 10.69 13.02 18.12
CA ASP A 90 10.34 14.44 17.95
C ASP A 90 8.83 14.67 17.73
N GLY A 91 8.02 13.61 17.76
CA GLY A 91 6.56 13.67 17.75
C GLY A 91 5.90 13.36 16.41
N MET A 92 6.66 12.98 15.37
CA MET A 92 6.08 12.57 14.10
C MET A 92 5.35 11.22 14.23
N SER A 93 4.06 11.23 13.91
CA SER A 93 3.19 10.08 14.08
C SER A 93 3.59 8.90 13.17
N ALA A 94 3.20 7.68 13.56
CA ALA A 94 3.35 6.49 12.72
C ALA A 94 2.70 6.67 11.36
N ASP A 95 1.55 7.34 11.34
CA ASP A 95 0.80 7.66 10.13
C ASP A 95 1.58 8.57 9.18
N THR A 96 2.07 9.70 9.69
CA THR A 96 2.86 10.65 8.89
C THR A 96 4.17 10.03 8.39
N ILE A 97 4.83 9.19 9.21
CA ILE A 97 6.03 8.48 8.74
C ILE A 97 5.70 7.51 7.60
N TYR A 98 4.60 6.76 7.68
CA TYR A 98 4.18 5.84 6.61
C TYR A 98 3.82 6.60 5.32
N HIS A 99 2.89 7.55 5.42
CA HIS A 99 2.21 8.12 4.26
C HIS A 99 2.88 9.37 3.68
N ALA A 100 3.62 10.12 4.48
CA ALA A 100 4.23 11.38 4.05
C ALA A 100 5.76 11.34 4.02
N TYR A 101 6.40 10.60 4.92
CA TYR A 101 7.86 10.55 4.97
C TYR A 101 8.45 9.44 4.10
N LEU A 102 8.11 8.18 4.37
CA LEU A 102 8.64 7.01 3.65
C LEU A 102 8.07 6.89 2.23
N ALA A 103 6.77 7.13 2.05
CA ALA A 103 6.15 7.07 0.72
C ALA A 103 6.74 8.12 -0.23
N GLU A 104 6.94 9.35 0.25
CA GLU A 104 7.54 10.42 -0.55
C GLU A 104 9.03 10.18 -0.79
N ALA A 105 9.78 9.65 0.19
CA ALA A 105 11.16 9.25 -0.03
C ALA A 105 11.27 8.17 -1.12
N ALA A 106 10.43 7.13 -1.10
CA ALA A 106 10.39 6.11 -2.15
C ALA A 106 10.14 6.73 -3.54
N ARG A 107 9.20 7.68 -3.63
CA ARG A 107 8.90 8.41 -4.87
C ARG A 107 10.10 9.21 -5.37
N ARG A 108 10.82 9.90 -4.46
CA ARG A 108 12.01 10.68 -4.80
C ARG A 108 13.19 9.80 -5.20
N LEU A 109 13.39 8.65 -4.57
CA LEU A 109 14.39 7.67 -5.03
C LEU A 109 14.13 7.23 -6.48
N GLY A 110 12.87 6.96 -6.83
CA GLY A 110 12.49 6.69 -8.22
C GLY A 110 12.79 7.86 -9.15
N THR A 111 12.49 9.09 -8.74
CA THR A 111 12.82 10.31 -9.51
C THR A 111 14.33 10.49 -9.67
N ARG A 112 15.14 10.25 -8.63
CA ARG A 112 16.61 10.32 -8.70
C ARG A 112 17.16 9.28 -9.68
N TRP A 113 16.61 8.07 -9.70
CA TRP A 113 16.98 7.07 -10.69
C TRP A 113 16.60 7.47 -12.12
N GLU A 114 15.39 7.98 -12.34
CA GLU A 114 14.95 8.49 -13.66
C GLU A 114 15.82 9.65 -14.18
N ARG A 115 16.51 10.36 -13.29
CA ARG A 115 17.40 11.48 -13.59
C ARG A 115 18.88 11.10 -13.59
N ASP A 116 19.21 9.81 -13.49
CA ASP A 116 20.59 9.30 -13.37
C ASP A 116 21.37 9.86 -12.15
N GLU A 117 20.65 10.33 -11.13
CA GLU A 117 21.21 10.84 -9.85
C GLU A 117 21.42 9.69 -8.83
N ALA A 118 20.83 8.52 -9.08
CA ALA A 118 21.04 7.29 -8.31
C ALA A 118 21.00 6.08 -9.24
N THR A 119 21.85 5.08 -8.97
CA THR A 119 21.87 3.82 -9.71
C THR A 119 20.73 2.90 -9.30
N ALA A 120 20.39 1.94 -10.17
CA ALA A 120 19.40 0.91 -9.84
C ALA A 120 19.78 0.12 -8.57
N ALA A 121 21.06 -0.17 -8.36
CA ALA A 121 21.54 -0.86 -7.16
C ALA A 121 21.29 -0.05 -5.89
N GLU A 122 21.58 1.25 -5.91
CA GLU A 122 21.34 2.16 -4.78
C GLU A 122 19.84 2.28 -4.46
N VAL A 123 18.97 2.37 -5.49
CA VAL A 123 17.52 2.41 -5.28
C VAL A 123 16.98 1.09 -4.74
N ILE A 124 17.48 -0.06 -5.20
CA ILE A 124 17.09 -1.38 -4.65
C ILE A 124 17.49 -1.49 -3.16
N LEU A 125 18.70 -1.04 -2.81
CA LEU A 125 19.15 -1.02 -1.41
C LEU A 125 18.29 -0.07 -0.57
N GLY A 126 18.03 1.14 -1.06
CA GLY A 126 17.15 2.13 -0.42
C GLY A 126 15.74 1.57 -0.20
N ALA A 127 15.16 0.89 -1.19
CA ALA A 127 13.87 0.21 -1.06
C ALA A 127 13.91 -0.90 0.00
N GLY A 128 14.97 -1.70 0.04
CA GLY A 128 15.20 -2.71 1.08
C GLY A 128 15.23 -2.10 2.49
N ARG A 129 15.90 -0.96 2.66
CA ARG A 129 15.94 -0.20 3.91
C ARG A 129 14.56 0.34 4.30
N ILE A 130 13.78 0.87 3.34
CA ILE A 130 12.39 1.27 3.57
C ILE A 130 11.55 0.08 4.06
N TYR A 131 11.69 -1.11 3.46
CA TYR A 131 10.97 -2.30 3.92
C TYR A 131 11.36 -2.73 5.34
N ALA A 132 12.64 -2.60 5.71
CA ALA A 132 13.09 -2.86 7.08
C ALA A 132 12.44 -1.90 8.07
N ILE A 133 12.47 -0.60 7.77
CA ILE A 133 11.86 0.45 8.59
C ILE A 133 10.34 0.22 8.73
N LEU A 134 9.63 -0.07 7.62
CA LEU A 134 8.19 -0.37 7.66
C LEU A 134 7.89 -1.57 8.57
N ARG A 135 8.69 -2.63 8.48
CA ARG A 135 8.54 -3.83 9.31
C ARG A 135 8.68 -3.51 10.79
N ASP A 136 9.70 -2.75 11.17
CA ASP A 136 9.96 -2.38 12.56
C ASP A 136 8.87 -1.49 13.13
N LEU A 137 8.35 -0.57 12.32
CA LEU A 137 7.29 0.34 12.72
C LEU A 137 5.89 -0.30 12.73
N ARG A 138 5.71 -1.45 12.09
CA ARG A 138 4.39 -2.07 11.89
C ARG A 138 3.65 -2.31 13.19
N ALA A 139 4.34 -2.78 14.23
CA ALA A 139 3.72 -3.02 15.54
C ALA A 139 3.13 -1.73 16.14
N VAL A 140 3.86 -0.62 16.03
CA VAL A 140 3.41 0.70 16.51
C VAL A 140 2.27 1.23 15.64
N PHE A 141 2.42 1.13 14.31
CA PHE A 141 1.40 1.60 13.37
C PHE A 141 0.07 0.86 13.52
N LEU A 142 0.12 -0.45 13.77
CA LEU A 142 -1.08 -1.28 13.96
C LEU A 142 -1.62 -1.28 15.40
N ALA A 143 -0.98 -0.58 16.34
CA ALA A 143 -1.45 -0.52 17.73
C ALA A 143 -2.84 0.11 17.86
N GLU A 144 -3.15 1.07 16.99
CA GLU A 144 -4.46 1.74 16.91
C GLU A 144 -5.43 1.02 15.95
N ARG A 145 -5.46 -0.31 16.02
CA ARG A 145 -6.33 -1.11 15.14
C ARG A 145 -7.81 -0.85 15.47
N LEU A 146 -8.56 -0.42 14.46
CA LEU A 146 -10.01 -0.25 14.53
C LEU A 146 -10.73 -1.59 14.40
N THR A 147 -11.95 -1.66 14.91
CA THR A 147 -12.85 -2.80 14.67
C THR A 147 -13.45 -2.69 13.27
N ALA A 148 -13.22 -3.69 12.43
CA ALA A 148 -13.88 -3.78 11.13
C ALA A 148 -15.23 -4.53 11.23
N PRO A 149 -16.14 -4.35 10.25
CA PRO A 149 -17.33 -5.19 10.13
C PRO A 149 -16.97 -6.68 10.03
N PRO A 150 -17.86 -7.60 10.46
CA PRO A 150 -17.67 -9.03 10.24
C PRO A 150 -17.43 -9.34 8.74
N GLY A 151 -16.40 -10.12 8.43
CA GLY A 151 -16.05 -10.50 7.05
C GLY A 151 -15.29 -9.43 6.25
N ALA A 152 -14.70 -8.44 6.90
CA ALA A 152 -13.84 -7.45 6.25
C ALA A 152 -12.47 -8.06 5.87
N GLU A 153 -12.44 -8.80 4.77
CA GLU A 153 -11.26 -9.49 4.24
C GLU A 153 -10.99 -9.02 2.80
N ALA A 154 -9.71 -8.87 2.43
CA ALA A 154 -9.34 -8.59 1.05
C ALA A 154 -7.96 -9.15 0.70
N VAL A 155 -7.78 -9.47 -0.59
CA VAL A 155 -6.47 -9.78 -1.16
C VAL A 155 -5.95 -8.55 -1.90
N PHE A 156 -4.77 -8.08 -1.50
CA PHE A 156 -4.03 -7.04 -2.21
C PHE A 156 -2.95 -7.73 -3.02
N ALA A 157 -2.90 -7.46 -4.33
CA ALA A 157 -1.96 -8.11 -5.23
C ALA A 157 -1.22 -7.10 -6.10
N GLY A 158 0.09 -7.32 -6.27
CA GLY A 158 0.87 -6.68 -7.32
C GLY A 158 0.47 -7.25 -8.68
N VAL A 159 0.44 -6.40 -9.71
CA VAL A 159 0.23 -6.85 -11.09
C VAL A 159 1.39 -7.78 -11.48
N PRO A 160 1.17 -8.90 -12.19
CA PRO A 160 2.27 -9.76 -12.64
C PRO A 160 3.35 -8.98 -13.39
N GLY A 161 4.61 -9.15 -12.97
CA GLY A 161 5.76 -8.41 -13.50
C GLY A 161 6.01 -7.04 -12.85
N GLU A 162 5.11 -6.57 -11.98
CA GLU A 162 5.33 -5.36 -11.18
C GLU A 162 6.33 -5.64 -10.05
N VAL A 163 7.32 -4.76 -9.94
CA VAL A 163 8.40 -4.85 -8.95
C VAL A 163 8.29 -3.78 -7.86
N HIS A 164 7.42 -2.77 -8.05
CA HIS A 164 7.16 -1.71 -7.07
C HIS A 164 6.12 -2.17 -6.04
N GLY A 165 6.58 -2.71 -4.92
CA GLY A 165 5.70 -3.23 -3.86
C GLY A 165 5.46 -2.30 -2.66
N ILE A 166 6.22 -1.20 -2.49
CA ILE A 166 6.19 -0.38 -1.27
C ILE A 166 4.79 0.20 -1.03
N GLY A 167 4.18 0.78 -2.06
CA GLY A 167 2.83 1.35 -1.96
C GLY A 167 1.76 0.32 -1.58
N ALA A 168 1.85 -0.89 -2.16
CA ALA A 168 0.93 -1.98 -1.83
C ALA A 168 1.11 -2.45 -0.37
N THR A 169 2.34 -2.47 0.14
CA THR A 169 2.63 -2.76 1.55
C THR A 169 2.04 -1.72 2.49
N ILE A 170 2.25 -0.42 2.20
CA ILE A 170 1.66 0.68 2.98
C ILE A 170 0.13 0.57 2.97
N ALA A 171 -0.48 0.38 1.80
CA ALA A 171 -1.92 0.25 1.67
C ALA A 171 -2.49 -0.94 2.45
N ALA A 172 -1.80 -2.09 2.42
CA ALA A 172 -2.20 -3.28 3.16
C ALA A 172 -2.15 -3.02 4.69
N ASP A 173 -1.08 -2.41 5.18
CA ASP A 173 -0.97 -2.08 6.61
C ASP A 173 -2.02 -1.05 7.02
N THR A 174 -2.31 -0.05 6.20
CA THR A 174 -3.37 0.94 6.46
C THR A 174 -4.74 0.29 6.57
N MET A 175 -5.06 -0.69 5.72
CA MET A 175 -6.32 -1.42 5.81
C MET A 175 -6.37 -2.37 7.00
N ARG A 176 -5.25 -3.01 7.35
CA ARG A 176 -5.12 -3.81 8.59
C ARG A 176 -5.36 -2.96 9.83
N ARG A 177 -4.84 -1.73 9.86
CA ARG A 177 -5.11 -0.75 10.93
C ARG A 177 -6.58 -0.36 10.98
N LYS A 178 -7.29 -0.34 9.85
CA LYS A 178 -8.75 -0.18 9.80
C LYS A 178 -9.55 -1.44 10.18
N GLY A 179 -8.87 -2.49 10.63
CA GLY A 179 -9.46 -3.73 11.14
C GLY A 179 -9.57 -4.85 10.12
N TRP A 180 -9.32 -4.60 8.84
CA TRP A 180 -9.46 -5.62 7.79
C TRP A 180 -8.42 -6.73 7.95
N ASP A 181 -8.77 -7.95 7.56
CA ASP A 181 -7.78 -8.98 7.27
C ASP A 181 -7.30 -8.82 5.82
N ILE A 182 -6.01 -8.58 5.65
CA ILE A 182 -5.43 -8.31 4.34
C ILE A 182 -4.36 -9.34 4.04
N SER A 183 -4.61 -10.12 3.00
CA SER A 183 -3.63 -11.00 2.37
C SER A 183 -2.89 -10.20 1.30
N LEU A 184 -1.58 -9.96 1.47
CA LEU A 184 -0.76 -9.24 0.50
C LEU A 184 0.05 -10.23 -0.34
N ARG A 185 -0.03 -10.12 -1.67
CA ARG A 185 0.68 -10.97 -2.66
C ARG A 185 1.46 -10.12 -3.65
N LEU A 186 2.77 -10.29 -3.69
CA LEU A 186 3.67 -9.53 -4.54
C LEU A 186 4.58 -10.48 -5.31
N GLY A 187 4.98 -10.09 -6.52
CA GLY A 187 5.95 -10.84 -7.33
C GLY A 187 5.44 -12.14 -7.94
N LEU A 188 4.13 -12.40 -7.93
CA LEU A 188 3.55 -13.60 -8.54
C LEU A 188 3.29 -13.41 -10.04
N GLY A 189 3.49 -14.49 -10.80
CA GLY A 189 3.00 -14.59 -12.17
C GLY A 189 1.46 -14.69 -12.22
N HIS A 190 0.88 -14.50 -13.40
CA HIS A 190 -0.58 -14.51 -13.57
C HIS A 190 -1.25 -15.76 -13.02
N ASP A 191 -0.84 -16.95 -13.47
CA ASP A 191 -1.48 -18.21 -13.09
C ASP A 191 -1.34 -18.49 -11.58
N ALA A 192 -0.14 -18.27 -11.02
CA ALA A 192 0.12 -18.43 -9.59
C ALA A 192 -0.73 -17.48 -8.73
N LEU A 193 -0.96 -16.25 -9.20
CA LEU A 193 -1.81 -15.28 -8.50
C LEU A 193 -3.29 -15.71 -8.55
N VAL A 194 -3.77 -16.21 -9.69
CA VAL A 194 -5.14 -16.73 -9.82
C VAL A 194 -5.36 -17.92 -8.91
N ASP A 195 -4.42 -18.88 -8.90
CA ASP A 195 -4.49 -20.07 -8.04
C ASP A 195 -4.50 -19.74 -6.55
N GLU A 196 -3.90 -18.61 -6.16
CA GLU A 196 -3.85 -18.19 -4.77
C GLU A 196 -5.10 -17.42 -4.35
N ILE A 197 -5.67 -16.60 -5.23
CA ILE A 197 -6.92 -15.85 -4.95
C ILE A 197 -8.15 -16.77 -4.99
N ALA A 198 -8.11 -17.86 -5.78
CA ALA A 198 -9.23 -18.78 -5.94
C ALA A 198 -9.41 -19.78 -4.79
N ARG A 199 -8.53 -19.78 -3.78
CA ARG A 199 -8.61 -20.63 -2.58
C ARG A 199 -9.47 -20.00 -1.50
#